data_AF-A0AAP5MD03-F1
#
_entry.id   AF-A0AAP5MD03-F1
#
_cell.length_a   1.000
_cell.length_b   1.000
_cell.length_c   1.000
_cell.angle_alpha   90.00
_cell.angle_beta   90.00
_cell.angle_gamma   90.00
#
_symmetry.space_group_name_H-M   'P 1'
#
loop_
_entity.id
_entity.type
_entity.pdbx_description
1 polymer ?
#
loop_
_entity_poly.entity_id
_entity_poly.type
_entity_poly.pdbx_seq_one_letter_code
_entity_poly.pdbx_strand_id
1 'polypeptide(L)'
;MPSVPIHLSLLILVFVILPFFVAISYRSALYQHLVFLEDRVQRLIHENSPGEKPKIIEKLEVRFRQASRQLDNINTSALIDQLYNREKVRGFTCEQIDYFCRILPNLLLAFGLFGTVLGITINLSAIYPTIDQNNPAGAVSSEELKLLFDKLKTALQGMSTAFITSLAGILFSALLTLFNWFKNTTIAKYKLISSLEDYLDNIYHPQVQGDTRLDKIVNRMVSQQEQFLNRFGFTVREAVEKSIGSVAKQIADGNKEATALAKQVYERFTVSAGTISSAANEFKHTITEMDRSSYIFKESAEIFEKSQFPHKLSATIADLTVIQGKFSQSAESLAKTTQLIETAIIEIQRCSQEITTLGIDIKTVNQTSIEVLSLHRDNQNYLGEIIPKLNQGAQSFSKAIEKLKQLEEEITKKSDSLSKVETILKQLVEVEKNQTLQMNLSIDSLGERLITISEEYQNMSSLISKEMAKQTNINQQGLKTLISELQKLSQNLNNTRNEIDKLTPEIEKQGKKL
;
A
#
# COMPACT_ATOMS: atom_id res chain seq x y z
N MET A 1 34.41 -26.77 -67.22
CA MET A 1 34.58 -26.59 -65.76
C MET A 1 34.92 -27.95 -65.17
N PRO A 2 36.03 -28.12 -64.45
CA PRO A 2 36.34 -29.40 -63.83
C PRO A 2 35.24 -29.76 -62.83
N SER A 3 34.72 -30.98 -62.93
CA SER A 3 33.65 -31.49 -62.08
C SER A 3 34.12 -31.60 -60.64
N VAL A 4 33.54 -30.79 -59.77
CA VAL A 4 33.73 -30.86 -58.32
C VAL A 4 33.34 -32.28 -57.85
N PRO A 5 34.10 -32.92 -56.94
CA PRO A 5 33.71 -34.20 -56.39
C PRO A 5 32.32 -34.12 -55.74
N ILE A 6 31.40 -34.99 -56.16
CA ILE A 6 29.97 -34.95 -55.80
C ILE A 6 29.74 -34.91 -54.28
N HIS A 7 30.58 -35.62 -53.51
CA HIS A 7 30.50 -35.67 -52.06
C HIS A 7 30.82 -34.32 -51.38
N LEU A 8 31.77 -33.54 -51.92
CA LEU A 8 32.13 -32.22 -51.40
C LEU A 8 31.09 -31.16 -51.77
N SER A 9 30.54 -31.21 -52.99
CA SER A 9 29.41 -30.34 -53.38
C SER A 9 28.17 -30.57 -52.51
N LEU A 10 27.89 -31.83 -52.15
CA LEU A 10 26.78 -32.17 -51.25
C LEU A 10 27.00 -31.61 -49.83
N LEU A 11 28.24 -31.62 -49.34
CA LEU A 11 28.61 -31.05 -48.05
C LEU A 11 28.38 -29.52 -48.04
N ILE A 12 28.81 -28.80 -49.08
CA ILE A 12 28.54 -27.36 -49.22
C ILE A 12 27.04 -27.08 -49.27
N LEU A 13 26.28 -27.88 -50.02
CA LEU A 13 24.83 -27.71 -50.14
C LEU A 13 24.13 -27.88 -48.78
N VAL A 14 24.47 -28.93 -48.03
CA VAL A 14 23.80 -29.29 -46.78
C VAL A 14 24.24 -28.42 -45.61
N PHE A 15 25.52 -28.08 -45.49
CA PHE A 15 26.05 -27.36 -44.32
C PHE A 15 26.14 -25.84 -44.53
N VAL A 16 26.17 -25.35 -45.76
CA VAL A 16 26.32 -23.92 -46.04
C VAL A 16 25.05 -23.35 -46.68
N ILE A 17 24.63 -23.88 -47.82
CA ILE A 17 23.56 -23.28 -48.63
C ILE A 17 22.18 -23.47 -47.99
N LEU A 18 21.84 -24.69 -47.57
CA LEU A 18 20.53 -24.98 -46.97
C LEU A 18 20.31 -24.22 -45.65
N PRO A 19 21.25 -24.22 -44.68
CA PRO A 19 21.08 -23.47 -43.44
C PRO A 19 20.98 -21.97 -43.67
N PHE A 20 21.70 -21.43 -44.67
CA PHE A 20 21.62 -20.02 -45.06
C PHE A 20 20.19 -19.61 -45.47
N PHE A 21 19.56 -20.35 -46.38
CA PHE A 21 18.19 -20.06 -46.80
C PHE A 21 17.17 -20.25 -45.67
N VAL A 22 17.36 -21.27 -44.84
CA VAL A 22 16.52 -21.52 -43.66
C VAL A 22 16.60 -20.34 -42.69
N ALA A 23 17.79 -19.82 -42.40
CA ALA A 23 17.94 -18.67 -41.52
C ALA A 23 17.36 -17.39 -42.10
N ILE A 24 17.53 -17.11 -43.40
CA ILE A 24 16.87 -15.96 -44.06
C ILE A 24 15.36 -16.04 -43.89
N SER A 25 14.79 -17.22 -44.13
CA SER A 25 13.34 -17.47 -44.03
C SER A 25 12.83 -17.25 -42.60
N TYR A 26 13.51 -17.80 -41.60
CA TYR A 26 13.13 -17.62 -40.19
C TYR A 26 13.34 -16.19 -39.71
N ARG A 27 14.46 -15.56 -40.05
CA ARG A 27 14.75 -14.18 -39.70
C ARG A 27 13.72 -13.22 -40.27
N SER A 28 13.35 -13.42 -41.54
CA SER A 28 12.30 -12.65 -42.19
C SER A 28 10.93 -12.85 -41.53
N ALA A 29 10.55 -14.10 -41.25
CA ALA A 29 9.28 -14.41 -40.61
C ALA A 29 9.17 -13.82 -39.20
N LEU A 30 10.25 -13.93 -38.41
CA LEU A 30 10.29 -13.34 -37.07
C LEU A 30 10.21 -11.82 -37.13
N TYR A 31 11.00 -11.16 -37.97
CA TYR A 31 10.97 -9.71 -38.12
C TYR A 31 9.58 -9.19 -38.52
N GLN A 32 8.97 -9.80 -39.55
CA GLN A 32 7.62 -9.43 -39.99
C GLN A 32 6.57 -9.66 -38.91
N HIS A 33 6.67 -10.76 -38.15
CA HIS A 33 5.75 -11.04 -37.06
C HIS A 33 5.86 -10.01 -35.92
N LEU A 34 7.08 -9.61 -35.56
CA LEU A 34 7.30 -8.62 -34.50
C LEU A 34 6.77 -7.23 -34.90
N VAL A 35 7.07 -6.78 -36.12
CA VAL A 35 6.55 -5.51 -36.66
C VAL A 35 5.02 -5.55 -36.74
N PHE A 36 4.45 -6.66 -37.21
CA PHE A 36 2.99 -6.83 -37.27
C PHE A 36 2.32 -6.75 -35.90
N LEU A 37 2.93 -7.35 -34.87
CA LEU A 37 2.42 -7.26 -33.51
C LEU A 37 2.56 -5.84 -32.95
N GLU A 38 3.70 -5.18 -33.18
CA GLU A 38 3.93 -3.80 -32.76
C GLU A 38 2.91 -2.86 -33.38
N ASP A 39 2.72 -2.90 -34.71
CA ASP A 39 1.73 -2.08 -35.41
C ASP A 39 0.32 -2.29 -34.84
N ARG A 40 -0.05 -3.54 -34.50
CA ARG A 40 -1.34 -3.83 -33.86
C ARG A 40 -1.46 -3.23 -32.46
N VAL A 41 -0.40 -3.28 -31.66
CA VAL A 41 -0.38 -2.68 -30.32
C VAL A 41 -0.43 -1.16 -30.42
N GLN A 42 0.37 -0.56 -31.30
CA GLN A 42 0.40 0.88 -31.55
C GLN A 42 -0.95 1.44 -31.99
N ARG A 43 -1.70 0.72 -32.83
CA ARG A 43 -3.07 1.10 -33.20
C ARG A 43 -4.03 1.11 -32.01
N LEU A 44 -3.87 0.20 -31.06
CA LEU A 44 -4.67 0.21 -29.83
C LEU A 44 -4.32 1.38 -28.90
N ILE A 45 -3.14 1.99 -29.07
CA ILE A 45 -2.70 3.14 -28.29
C ILE A 45 -3.17 4.46 -28.90
N HIS A 46 -3.02 4.61 -30.22
CA HIS A 46 -3.19 5.90 -30.90
C HIS A 46 -4.47 6.05 -31.74
N GLU A 47 -5.17 4.97 -32.10
CA GLU A 47 -6.33 5.03 -33.02
C GLU A 47 -7.67 4.76 -32.32
N ASN A 48 -8.69 5.58 -32.67
CA ASN A 48 -10.06 5.47 -32.14
C ASN A 48 -10.84 4.24 -32.62
N SER A 49 -10.29 3.44 -33.54
CA SER A 49 -10.89 2.20 -34.01
C SER A 49 -9.95 1.04 -33.71
N PRO A 50 -10.08 0.40 -32.54
CA PRO A 50 -9.29 -0.77 -32.20
C PRO A 50 -9.70 -1.89 -33.16
N GLY A 51 -8.88 -2.13 -34.18
CA GLY A 51 -9.02 -3.32 -35.02
C GLY A 51 -8.90 -4.60 -34.19
N GLU A 52 -8.79 -5.76 -34.86
CA GLU A 52 -8.69 -7.04 -34.14
C GLU A 52 -7.49 -7.08 -33.18
N LYS A 53 -7.83 -7.27 -31.90
CA LYS A 53 -6.86 -7.41 -30.82
C LYS A 53 -6.00 -8.65 -31.04
N PRO A 54 -4.65 -8.52 -31.03
CA PRO A 54 -3.79 -9.68 -31.13
C PRO A 54 -3.87 -10.53 -29.87
N LYS A 55 -3.84 -11.86 -30.05
CA LYS A 55 -3.96 -12.86 -28.97
C LYS A 55 -2.95 -12.70 -27.84
N ILE A 56 -1.79 -12.13 -28.13
CA ILE A 56 -0.76 -11.82 -27.13
C ILE A 56 -1.30 -10.82 -26.09
N ILE A 57 -2.04 -9.78 -26.53
CA ILE A 57 -2.60 -8.77 -25.63
C ILE A 57 -3.74 -9.36 -24.80
N GLU A 58 -4.62 -10.17 -25.38
CA GLU A 58 -5.71 -10.83 -24.61
C GLU A 58 -5.16 -11.66 -23.46
N LYS A 59 -4.13 -12.47 -23.71
CA LYS A 59 -3.47 -13.27 -22.66
C LYS A 59 -2.76 -12.39 -21.64
N LEU A 60 -2.13 -11.30 -22.11
CA LEU A 60 -1.41 -10.35 -21.27
C LEU A 60 -2.35 -9.62 -20.32
N GLU A 61 -3.51 -9.18 -20.79
CA GLU A 61 -4.55 -8.55 -19.99
C GLU A 61 -5.13 -9.45 -18.91
N VAL A 62 -5.44 -10.71 -19.24
CA VAL A 62 -5.94 -11.68 -18.26
C VAL A 62 -4.91 -11.87 -17.14
N ARG A 63 -3.64 -12.00 -17.50
CA ARG A 63 -2.52 -12.13 -16.55
C ARG A 63 -2.34 -10.86 -15.71
N PHE A 64 -2.39 -9.70 -16.35
CA PHE A 64 -2.24 -8.39 -15.70
C PHE A 64 -3.37 -8.14 -14.70
N ARG A 65 -4.61 -8.42 -15.08
CA ARG A 65 -5.79 -8.32 -14.20
C ARG A 65 -5.68 -9.25 -13.00
N GLN A 66 -5.20 -10.48 -13.20
CA GLN A 66 -4.98 -11.41 -12.10
C GLN A 66 -3.87 -10.91 -11.14
N ALA A 67 -2.76 -10.42 -11.69
CA ALA A 67 -1.66 -9.87 -10.89
C ALA A 67 -2.10 -8.62 -10.11
N SER A 68 -2.87 -7.73 -10.72
CA SER A 68 -3.40 -6.50 -10.10
C SER A 68 -4.30 -6.75 -8.89
N ARG A 69 -4.93 -7.94 -8.81
CA ARG A 69 -5.75 -8.33 -7.66
C ARG A 69 -4.93 -8.81 -6.47
N GLN A 70 -3.73 -9.33 -6.70
CA GLN A 70 -2.90 -9.99 -5.69
C GLN A 70 -1.70 -9.16 -5.25
N LEU A 71 -1.24 -8.24 -6.10
CA LEU A 71 0.01 -7.50 -5.92
C LEU A 71 -0.26 -6.00 -6.04
N ASP A 72 0.27 -5.23 -5.08
CA ASP A 72 0.19 -3.75 -5.06
C ASP A 72 1.09 -3.10 -6.13
N ASN A 73 2.15 -3.79 -6.55
CA ASN A 73 3.06 -3.35 -7.61
C ASN A 73 3.26 -4.50 -8.60
N ILE A 74 2.79 -4.31 -9.83
CA ILE A 74 2.89 -5.32 -10.89
C ILE A 74 4.16 -5.03 -11.68
N ASN A 75 5.03 -6.02 -11.83
CA ASN A 75 6.16 -5.91 -12.74
C ASN A 75 5.68 -6.17 -14.18
N THR A 76 5.25 -5.10 -14.86
CA THR A 76 4.74 -5.12 -16.24
C THR A 76 5.74 -5.75 -17.21
N SER A 77 7.02 -5.35 -17.12
CA SER A 77 8.12 -5.88 -17.93
C SER A 77 8.25 -7.41 -17.80
N ALA A 78 8.22 -7.96 -16.58
CA ALA A 78 8.33 -9.41 -16.36
C ALA A 78 7.15 -10.21 -16.93
N LEU A 79 5.93 -9.64 -16.90
CA LEU A 79 4.75 -10.26 -17.51
C LEU A 79 4.87 -10.32 -19.04
N ILE A 80 5.34 -9.22 -19.65
CA ILE A 80 5.56 -9.13 -21.09
C ILE A 80 6.63 -10.12 -21.52
N ASP A 81 7.79 -10.15 -20.83
CA ASP A 81 8.90 -11.05 -21.14
C ASP A 81 8.49 -12.52 -21.04
N GLN A 82 7.76 -12.89 -19.99
CA GLN A 82 7.28 -14.28 -19.83
C GLN A 82 6.36 -14.71 -20.98
N LEU A 83 5.51 -13.80 -21.47
CA LEU A 83 4.57 -14.09 -22.53
C LEU A 83 5.26 -14.13 -23.90
N TYR A 84 6.18 -13.19 -24.14
CA TYR A 84 7.01 -13.14 -25.34
C TYR A 84 7.82 -14.44 -25.53
N ASN A 85 8.42 -14.97 -24.46
CA ASN A 85 9.23 -16.19 -24.53
C ASN A 85 8.43 -17.45 -24.87
N ARG A 86 7.09 -17.39 -24.73
CA ARG A 86 6.17 -18.48 -25.10
C ARG A 86 5.59 -18.31 -26.50
N GLU A 87 5.77 -17.15 -27.12
CA GLU A 87 5.24 -16.87 -28.46
C GLU A 87 6.01 -17.68 -29.50
N LYS A 88 5.26 -18.26 -30.45
CA LYS A 88 5.82 -19.18 -31.46
C LYS A 88 5.62 -18.63 -32.87
N VAL A 89 6.69 -18.64 -33.64
CA VAL A 89 6.69 -18.31 -35.07
C VAL A 89 7.13 -19.54 -35.85
N ARG A 90 6.27 -20.05 -36.75
CA ARG A 90 6.55 -21.27 -37.56
C ARG A 90 7.04 -22.48 -36.73
N GLY A 91 6.43 -22.70 -35.56
CA GLY A 91 6.68 -23.86 -34.71
C GLY A 91 7.79 -23.71 -33.65
N PHE A 92 8.66 -22.71 -33.78
CA PHE A 92 9.75 -22.43 -32.84
C PHE A 92 9.47 -21.16 -32.02
N THR A 93 10.08 -21.03 -30.85
CA THR A 93 9.94 -19.80 -30.05
C THR A 93 10.73 -18.64 -30.67
N CYS A 94 10.30 -17.40 -30.41
CA CYS A 94 10.99 -16.21 -30.87
C CYS A 94 12.49 -16.21 -30.48
N GLU A 95 12.80 -16.60 -29.24
CA GLU A 95 14.19 -16.67 -28.75
C GLU A 95 15.02 -17.75 -29.44
N GLN A 96 14.44 -18.93 -29.71
CA GLN A 96 15.13 -20.01 -30.43
C GLN A 96 15.54 -19.57 -31.84
N ILE A 97 14.64 -18.88 -32.55
CA ILE A 97 14.90 -18.37 -33.89
C ILE A 97 15.99 -17.29 -33.85
N ASP A 98 15.91 -16.37 -32.90
CA ASP A 98 16.87 -15.28 -32.77
C ASP A 98 18.28 -15.80 -32.44
N TYR A 99 18.36 -16.74 -31.49
CA TYR A 99 19.61 -17.41 -31.13
C TYR A 99 20.23 -18.18 -32.31
N PHE A 100 19.41 -18.96 -33.03
CA PHE A 100 19.87 -19.70 -34.22
C PHE A 100 20.43 -18.75 -35.29
N CYS A 101 19.70 -17.68 -35.62
CA CYS A 101 20.13 -16.72 -36.63
C CYS A 101 21.40 -15.96 -36.22
N ARG A 102 21.63 -15.75 -34.92
CA ARG A 102 22.82 -15.07 -34.39
C ARG A 102 24.08 -15.93 -34.46
N ILE A 103 23.96 -17.24 -34.24
CA ILE A 103 25.11 -18.16 -34.22
C ILE A 103 25.47 -18.67 -35.62
N LEU A 104 24.47 -18.76 -36.51
CA LEU A 104 24.67 -19.38 -37.82
C LEU A 104 25.80 -18.74 -38.66
N PRO A 105 26.00 -17.41 -38.70
CA PRO A 105 27.14 -16.84 -39.45
C PRO A 105 28.50 -17.38 -38.98
N ASN A 106 28.70 -17.50 -37.67
CA ASN A 106 29.94 -18.06 -37.11
C ASN A 106 30.06 -19.55 -37.42
N LEU A 107 28.94 -20.27 -37.41
CA LEU A 107 28.90 -21.70 -37.75
C LEU A 107 29.21 -21.93 -39.25
N LEU A 108 28.70 -21.08 -40.15
CA LEU A 108 29.00 -21.13 -41.59
C LEU A 108 30.50 -20.90 -41.87
N LEU A 109 31.12 -19.98 -41.14
CA LEU A 109 32.56 -19.74 -41.19
C LEU A 109 33.33 -21.00 -40.72
N ALA A 110 32.93 -21.57 -39.58
CA ALA A 110 33.52 -22.80 -39.06
C ALA A 110 33.35 -23.99 -40.03
N PHE A 111 32.19 -24.14 -40.67
CA PHE A 111 31.97 -25.16 -41.70
C PHE A 111 32.81 -24.93 -42.96
N GLY A 112 33.02 -23.67 -43.36
CA GLY A 112 33.95 -23.32 -44.44
C GLY A 112 35.39 -23.72 -44.13
N LEU A 113 35.85 -23.42 -42.91
CA LEU A 113 37.18 -23.82 -42.43
C LEU A 113 37.29 -25.36 -42.34
N PHE A 114 36.29 -26.01 -41.77
CA PHE A 114 36.23 -27.47 -41.65
C PHE A 114 36.29 -28.17 -43.02
N GLY A 115 35.56 -27.64 -44.02
CA GLY A 115 35.64 -28.13 -45.39
C GLY A 115 37.04 -27.97 -46.01
N THR A 116 37.78 -26.93 -45.62
CA THR A 116 39.18 -26.74 -46.04
C THR A 116 40.09 -27.81 -45.44
N VAL A 117 39.96 -28.06 -44.14
CA VAL A 117 40.73 -29.09 -43.42
C VAL A 117 40.44 -30.46 -44.01
N LEU A 118 39.16 -30.83 -44.16
CA LEU A 118 38.77 -32.10 -44.77
C LEU A 118 39.31 -32.25 -46.20
N GLY A 119 39.22 -31.20 -47.01
CA GLY A 119 39.72 -31.22 -48.39
C GLY A 119 41.24 -31.41 -48.46
N ILE A 120 42.01 -30.77 -47.57
CA ILE A 120 43.46 -30.97 -47.47
C ILE A 120 43.78 -32.39 -46.94
N THR A 121 43.04 -32.89 -45.95
CA THR A 121 43.26 -34.24 -45.39
C THR A 121 43.02 -35.33 -46.43
N ILE A 122 41.94 -35.24 -47.22
CA ILE A 122 41.65 -36.18 -48.32
C ILE A 122 42.74 -36.10 -49.40
N ASN A 123 43.23 -34.90 -49.68
CA ASN A 123 44.32 -34.71 -50.63
C ASN A 123 45.62 -35.40 -50.15
N LEU A 124 46.03 -35.17 -48.90
CA LEU A 124 47.22 -35.80 -48.31
C LEU A 124 47.11 -37.33 -48.26
N SER A 125 45.93 -37.88 -47.93
CA SER A 125 45.73 -39.34 -47.88
C SER A 125 45.74 -40.00 -49.26
N ALA A 126 45.41 -39.27 -50.34
CA ALA A 126 45.52 -39.77 -51.71
C ALA A 126 46.99 -39.81 -52.21
N ILE A 127 47.83 -38.90 -51.71
CA ILE A 127 49.25 -38.79 -52.11
C ILE A 127 50.12 -39.80 -51.34
N TYR A 128 49.89 -39.98 -50.03
CA TYR A 128 50.74 -40.75 -49.12
C TYR A 128 51.06 -42.20 -49.60
N PRO A 129 50.10 -43.02 -50.05
CA PRO A 129 50.38 -44.40 -50.50
C PRO A 129 51.26 -44.48 -51.76
N THR A 130 51.35 -43.38 -52.52
CA THR A 130 52.11 -43.34 -53.79
C THR A 130 53.58 -43.01 -53.56
N ILE A 131 53.90 -42.34 -52.45
CA ILE A 131 55.28 -42.03 -52.05
C ILE A 131 55.94 -43.26 -51.40
N ASP A 132 55.14 -44.13 -50.76
CA ASP A 132 55.63 -45.24 -49.94
C ASP A 132 55.79 -46.57 -50.70
N GLN A 133 55.31 -46.68 -51.96
CA GLN A 133 55.19 -47.98 -52.63
C GLN A 133 56.24 -48.38 -53.68
N ASN A 134 57.20 -47.56 -54.11
CA ASN A 134 58.28 -48.09 -54.99
C ASN A 134 59.67 -47.62 -54.53
N ASN A 135 60.37 -48.62 -53.99
CA ASN A 135 61.69 -48.62 -53.41
C ASN A 135 62.79 -48.65 -54.52
N PRO A 136 64.07 -48.95 -54.23
CA PRO A 136 65.27 -48.30 -54.77
C PRO A 136 65.60 -48.65 -56.24
N ALA A 137 66.48 -47.83 -56.83
CA ALA A 137 67.12 -47.95 -58.15
C ALA A 137 66.43 -47.25 -59.34
N GLY A 138 66.54 -45.92 -59.37
CA GLY A 138 67.26 -45.24 -60.45
C GLY A 138 66.81 -45.45 -61.91
N ALA A 139 65.51 -45.46 -62.22
CA ALA A 139 64.98 -45.03 -63.52
C ALA A 139 63.46 -44.82 -63.42
N VAL A 140 63.01 -43.56 -63.31
CA VAL A 140 61.58 -43.24 -63.34
C VAL A 140 61.09 -43.41 -64.78
N SER A 141 60.18 -44.35 -65.01
CA SER A 141 59.56 -44.55 -66.33
C SER A 141 58.63 -43.37 -66.67
N SER A 142 58.45 -43.09 -67.98
CA SER A 142 57.49 -42.04 -68.42
C SER A 142 56.04 -42.35 -68.02
N GLU A 143 55.73 -43.60 -67.66
CA GLU A 143 54.41 -44.06 -67.25
C GLU A 143 54.14 -43.78 -65.75
N GLU A 144 55.15 -43.96 -64.88
CA GLU A 144 55.10 -43.55 -63.48
C GLU A 144 55.01 -42.03 -63.31
N LEU A 145 55.71 -41.27 -64.16
CA LEU A 145 55.60 -39.81 -64.21
C LEU A 145 54.19 -39.34 -64.59
N LYS A 146 53.53 -40.02 -65.54
CA LYS A 146 52.13 -39.72 -65.90
C LYS A 146 51.18 -40.07 -64.76
N LEU A 147 51.39 -41.20 -64.07
CA LEU A 147 50.57 -41.61 -62.93
C LEU A 147 50.71 -40.66 -61.74
N LEU A 148 51.93 -40.20 -61.44
CA LEU A 148 52.19 -39.16 -60.43
C LEU A 148 51.57 -37.82 -60.82
N PHE A 149 51.68 -37.42 -62.09
CA PHE A 149 51.09 -36.17 -62.58
C PHE A 149 49.56 -36.20 -62.54
N ASP A 150 48.92 -37.31 -62.91
CA ASP A 150 47.46 -37.46 -62.82
C ASP A 150 46.98 -37.45 -61.36
N LYS A 151 47.70 -38.10 -60.43
CA LYS A 151 47.38 -38.03 -59.00
C LYS A 151 47.62 -36.63 -58.42
N LEU A 152 48.67 -35.92 -58.84
CA LEU A 152 48.93 -34.53 -58.45
C LEU A 152 47.83 -33.59 -58.98
N LYS A 153 47.30 -33.85 -60.17
CA LYS A 153 46.18 -33.11 -60.75
C LYS A 153 44.89 -33.36 -59.97
N THR A 154 44.61 -34.59 -59.57
CA THR A 154 43.47 -34.92 -58.69
C THR A 154 43.62 -34.27 -57.30
N ALA A 155 44.83 -34.29 -56.74
CA ALA A 155 45.19 -33.60 -55.51
C ALA A 155 44.93 -32.07 -55.58
N LEU A 156 45.44 -31.41 -56.63
CA LEU A 156 45.23 -29.98 -56.87
C LEU A 156 43.75 -29.62 -57.07
N GLN A 157 42.95 -30.50 -57.68
CA GLN A 157 41.50 -30.33 -57.78
C GLN A 157 40.79 -30.45 -56.42
N GLY A 158 41.23 -31.39 -55.57
CA GLY A 158 40.75 -31.51 -54.19
C GLY A 158 41.05 -30.26 -53.36
N MET A 159 42.27 -29.70 -53.52
CA MET A 159 42.66 -28.44 -52.89
C MET A 159 41.80 -27.27 -53.37
N SER A 160 41.60 -27.12 -54.68
CA SER A 160 40.74 -26.06 -55.24
C SER A 160 39.31 -26.14 -54.71
N THR A 161 38.75 -27.34 -54.58
CA THR A 161 37.41 -27.56 -54.01
C THR A 161 37.34 -27.19 -52.52
N ALA A 162 38.39 -27.50 -51.76
CA ALA A 162 38.53 -27.14 -50.35
C ALA A 162 38.51 -25.61 -50.16
N PHE A 163 39.25 -24.89 -51.01
CA PHE A 163 39.23 -23.41 -51.03
C PHE A 163 37.87 -22.84 -51.41
N ILE A 164 37.17 -23.41 -52.39
CA ILE A 164 35.81 -22.99 -52.77
C ILE A 164 34.84 -23.15 -51.60
N THR A 165 34.98 -24.22 -50.80
CA THR A 165 34.17 -24.45 -49.59
C THR A 165 34.41 -23.37 -48.52
N SER A 166 35.67 -22.99 -48.31
CA SER A 166 36.04 -21.89 -47.42
C SER A 166 35.46 -20.55 -47.88
N LEU A 167 35.64 -20.25 -49.16
CA LEU A 167 35.15 -19.01 -49.77
C LEU A 167 33.62 -18.92 -49.72
N ALA A 168 32.92 -20.04 -49.95
CA ALA A 168 31.48 -20.13 -49.79
C ALA A 168 31.06 -19.87 -48.33
N GLY A 169 31.72 -20.50 -47.35
CA GLY A 169 31.45 -20.27 -45.93
C GLY A 169 31.60 -18.80 -45.52
N ILE A 170 32.69 -18.15 -45.97
CA ILE A 170 32.93 -16.72 -45.72
C ILE A 170 31.87 -15.86 -46.40
N LEU A 171 31.58 -16.11 -47.68
CA LEU A 171 30.61 -15.32 -48.45
C LEU A 171 29.20 -15.41 -47.85
N PHE A 172 28.70 -16.61 -47.58
CA PHE A 172 27.38 -16.80 -47.00
C PHE A 172 27.30 -16.31 -45.55
N SER A 173 28.39 -16.40 -44.78
CA SER A 173 28.48 -15.80 -43.44
C SER A 173 28.38 -14.27 -43.49
N ALA A 174 29.12 -13.63 -44.42
CA ALA A 174 29.09 -12.19 -44.62
C ALA A 174 27.70 -11.72 -45.07
N LEU A 175 27.10 -12.38 -46.07
CA LEU A 175 25.76 -12.09 -46.56
C LEU A 175 24.70 -12.24 -45.46
N LEU A 176 24.77 -13.31 -44.66
CA LEU A 176 23.82 -13.56 -43.58
C LEU A 176 23.96 -12.52 -42.45
N THR A 177 25.19 -12.11 -42.13
CA THR A 177 25.45 -11.03 -41.16
C THR A 177 24.84 -9.71 -41.62
N LEU A 178 25.03 -9.37 -42.90
CA LEU A 178 24.44 -8.17 -43.51
C LEU A 178 22.90 -8.23 -43.48
N PHE A 179 22.32 -9.38 -43.77
CA PHE A 179 20.87 -9.58 -43.72
C PHE A 179 20.31 -9.48 -42.30
N ASN A 180 21.01 -10.06 -41.32
CA ASN A 180 20.63 -9.97 -39.90
C ASN A 180 20.65 -8.53 -39.39
N TRP A 181 21.59 -7.72 -39.88
CA TRP A 181 21.67 -6.29 -39.61
C TRP A 181 20.49 -5.52 -40.21
N PHE A 182 20.15 -5.77 -41.48
CA PHE A 182 18.98 -5.14 -42.11
C PHE A 182 17.66 -5.52 -41.41
N LYS A 183 17.46 -6.79 -41.08
CA LYS A 183 16.27 -7.26 -40.35
C LYS A 183 16.56 -7.40 -38.87
N ASN A 184 16.87 -6.28 -38.21
CA ASN A 184 17.23 -6.29 -36.80
C ASN A 184 16.02 -6.58 -35.89
N THR A 185 15.86 -7.85 -35.48
CA THR A 185 14.81 -8.30 -34.55
C THR A 185 15.00 -7.79 -33.13
N THR A 186 16.22 -7.43 -32.71
CA THR A 186 16.46 -6.89 -31.37
C THR A 186 15.76 -5.55 -31.22
N ILE A 187 15.86 -4.69 -32.24
CA ILE A 187 15.15 -3.41 -32.30
C ILE A 187 13.64 -3.65 -32.37
N ALA A 188 13.18 -4.58 -33.23
CA ALA A 188 11.76 -4.89 -33.34
C ALA A 188 11.17 -5.46 -32.03
N LYS A 189 11.93 -6.31 -31.32
CA LYS A 189 11.56 -6.84 -29.99
C LYS A 189 11.44 -5.70 -28.99
N TYR A 190 12.42 -4.81 -28.93
CA TYR A 190 12.39 -3.66 -28.02
C TYR A 190 11.16 -2.77 -28.26
N LYS A 191 10.87 -2.44 -29.53
CA LYS A 191 9.69 -1.65 -29.89
C LYS A 191 8.37 -2.33 -29.50
N LEU A 192 8.27 -3.64 -29.74
CA LEU A 192 7.10 -4.42 -29.35
C LEU A 192 6.92 -4.41 -27.81
N ILE A 193 7.97 -4.68 -27.05
CA ILE A 193 7.91 -4.71 -25.58
C ILE A 193 7.52 -3.33 -25.04
N SER A 194 8.17 -2.27 -25.52
CA SER A 194 7.86 -0.90 -25.11
C SER A 194 6.42 -0.50 -25.45
N SER A 195 5.91 -0.89 -26.63
CA SER A 195 4.51 -0.63 -27.00
C SER A 195 3.54 -1.44 -26.14
N LEU A 196 3.88 -2.69 -25.79
CA LEU A 196 3.06 -3.50 -24.88
C LEU A 196 3.02 -2.92 -23.47
N GLU A 197 4.15 -2.39 -23.00
CA GLU A 197 4.27 -1.72 -21.69
C GLU A 197 3.46 -0.43 -21.66
N ASP A 198 3.58 0.41 -22.70
CA ASP A 198 2.79 1.63 -22.87
C ASP A 198 1.27 1.34 -22.88
N TYR A 199 0.85 0.35 -23.66
CA TYR A 199 -0.55 -0.10 -23.67
C TYR A 199 -1.03 -0.56 -22.29
N LEU A 200 -0.23 -1.37 -21.60
CA LEU A 200 -0.61 -1.87 -20.29
C LEU A 200 -0.67 -0.77 -19.24
N ASP A 201 0.35 0.06 -19.13
CA ASP A 201 0.47 1.03 -18.04
C ASP A 201 -0.41 2.27 -18.26
N ASN A 202 -0.56 2.73 -19.51
CA ASN A 202 -1.29 3.97 -19.81
C ASN A 202 -2.75 3.75 -20.24
N ILE A 203 -3.10 2.58 -20.80
CA ILE A 203 -4.48 2.31 -21.26
C ILE A 203 -5.18 1.29 -20.39
N TYR A 204 -4.58 0.11 -20.20
CA TYR A 204 -5.26 -0.99 -19.52
C TYR A 204 -5.24 -0.87 -18.00
N HIS A 205 -4.13 -0.42 -17.42
CA HIS A 205 -3.93 -0.32 -15.98
C HIS A 205 -4.92 0.66 -15.32
N PRO A 206 -5.20 1.87 -15.86
CA PRO A 206 -6.25 2.74 -15.34
C PRO A 206 -7.65 2.09 -15.39
N GLN A 207 -7.96 1.32 -16.43
CA GLN A 207 -9.26 0.63 -16.58
C GLN A 207 -9.44 -0.52 -15.58
N VAL A 208 -8.36 -1.17 -15.18
CA VAL A 208 -8.39 -2.27 -14.19
C VAL A 208 -8.28 -1.75 -12.76
N GLN A 209 -7.52 -0.68 -12.53
CA GLN A 209 -7.32 -0.17 -11.18
C GLN A 209 -8.52 0.57 -10.62
N GLY A 210 -9.22 1.42 -11.40
CA GLY A 210 -10.52 2.05 -11.09
C GLY A 210 -10.60 2.91 -9.81
N ASP A 211 -10.10 2.39 -8.69
CA ASP A 211 -9.89 3.00 -7.40
C ASP A 211 -8.37 3.10 -7.16
N THR A 212 -7.88 4.33 -6.99
CA THR A 212 -6.48 4.57 -6.64
C THR A 212 -6.14 3.90 -5.30
N ARG A 213 -4.85 3.68 -5.00
CA ARG A 213 -4.41 3.19 -3.67
C ARG A 213 -4.96 4.07 -2.55
N LEU A 214 -5.13 5.36 -2.81
CA LEU A 214 -5.75 6.32 -1.90
C LEU A 214 -7.23 5.99 -1.69
N ASP A 215 -7.99 5.71 -2.74
CA ASP A 215 -9.42 5.34 -2.63
C ASP A 215 -9.62 4.05 -1.85
N LYS A 216 -8.76 3.04 -2.03
CA LYS A 216 -8.83 1.81 -1.21
C LYS A 216 -8.53 2.07 0.26
N ILE A 217 -7.56 2.94 0.56
CA ILE A 217 -7.21 3.32 1.94
C ILE A 217 -8.32 4.18 2.56
N VAL A 218 -8.88 5.13 1.80
CA VAL A 218 -9.98 6.00 2.21
C VAL A 218 -11.23 5.17 2.46
N ASN A 219 -11.63 4.29 1.54
CA ASN A 219 -12.78 3.41 1.71
C ASN A 219 -12.60 2.47 2.91
N ARG A 220 -11.39 1.96 3.13
CA ARG A 220 -11.08 1.14 4.30
C ARG A 220 -11.12 1.94 5.60
N MET A 221 -10.62 3.18 5.60
CA MET A 221 -10.68 4.11 6.73
C MET A 221 -12.13 4.51 7.06
N VAL A 222 -12.93 4.85 6.04
CA VAL A 222 -14.36 5.17 6.18
C VAL A 222 -15.11 3.96 6.74
N SER A 223 -14.87 2.75 6.23
CA SER A 223 -15.51 1.54 6.75
C SER A 223 -15.13 1.25 8.21
N GLN A 224 -13.87 1.49 8.59
CA GLN A 224 -13.41 1.33 9.98
C GLN A 224 -13.99 2.39 10.90
N GLN A 225 -14.14 3.62 10.43
CA GLN A 225 -14.76 4.71 11.18
C GLN A 225 -16.26 4.46 11.37
N GLU A 226 -16.97 3.99 10.34
CA GLU A 226 -18.38 3.62 10.44
C GLU A 226 -18.59 2.44 11.40
N GLN A 227 -17.72 1.43 11.33
CA GLN A 227 -17.75 0.28 12.24
C GLN A 227 -17.42 0.69 13.69
N PHE A 228 -16.48 1.63 13.87
CA PHE A 228 -16.19 2.22 15.18
C PHE A 228 -17.38 3.01 15.72
N LEU A 229 -17.99 3.90 14.92
CA LEU A 229 -19.14 4.71 15.34
C LEU A 229 -20.35 3.85 15.70
N ASN A 230 -20.63 2.79 14.94
CA ASN A 230 -21.69 1.85 15.27
C ASN A 230 -21.41 1.08 16.57
N ARG A 231 -20.18 0.58 16.76
CA ARG A 231 -19.80 -0.12 18.00
C ARG A 231 -19.79 0.81 19.20
N PHE A 232 -19.30 2.03 19.04
CA PHE A 232 -19.29 3.05 20.07
C PHE A 232 -20.72 3.43 20.46
N GLY A 233 -21.57 3.76 19.49
CA GLY A 233 -22.98 4.10 19.71
C GLY A 233 -23.75 2.98 20.41
N PHE A 234 -23.55 1.72 19.99
CA PHE A 234 -24.18 0.56 20.63
C PHE A 234 -23.69 0.37 22.07
N THR A 235 -22.38 0.39 22.29
CA THR A 235 -21.78 0.15 23.62
C THR A 235 -22.13 1.26 24.62
N VAL A 236 -22.09 2.52 24.18
CA VAL A 236 -22.46 3.66 25.02
C VAL A 236 -23.95 3.65 25.32
N ARG A 237 -24.81 3.39 24.33
CA ARG A 237 -26.27 3.25 24.55
C ARG A 237 -26.55 2.13 25.54
N GLU A 238 -25.96 0.95 25.37
CA GLU A 238 -26.18 -0.18 26.27
C GLU A 238 -25.71 0.11 27.70
N ALA A 239 -24.52 0.70 27.85
CA ALA A 239 -23.97 1.06 29.17
C ALA A 239 -24.82 2.13 29.89
N VAL A 240 -25.28 3.15 29.14
CA VAL A 240 -26.14 4.21 29.67
C VAL A 240 -27.54 3.67 29.99
N GLU A 241 -28.12 2.84 29.13
CA GLU A 241 -29.46 2.28 29.32
C GLU A 241 -29.50 1.29 30.49
N LYS A 242 -28.48 0.46 30.67
CA LYS A 242 -28.35 -0.42 31.86
C LYS A 242 -28.12 0.36 33.15
N SER A 243 -27.24 1.37 33.13
CA SER A 243 -26.84 2.11 34.33
C SER A 243 -27.89 3.13 34.76
N ILE A 244 -28.41 3.93 33.83
CA ILE A 244 -29.36 5.01 34.12
C ILE A 244 -30.80 4.51 34.10
N GLY A 245 -31.15 3.59 33.19
CA GLY A 245 -32.53 3.10 33.06
C GLY A 245 -33.02 2.34 34.30
N SER A 246 -32.15 1.51 34.90
CA SER A 246 -32.48 0.76 36.12
C SER A 246 -32.58 1.68 37.35
N VAL A 247 -31.67 2.65 37.48
CA VAL A 247 -31.64 3.60 38.59
C VAL A 247 -32.81 4.60 38.51
N ALA A 248 -33.11 5.13 37.34
CA ALA A 248 -34.25 6.03 37.14
C ALA A 248 -35.58 5.34 37.49
N LYS A 249 -35.71 4.05 37.16
CA LYS A 249 -36.89 3.26 37.50
C LYS A 249 -37.00 3.03 39.02
N GLN A 250 -35.90 2.66 39.68
CA GLN A 250 -35.88 2.47 41.14
C GLN A 250 -36.20 3.77 41.90
N ILE A 251 -35.67 4.91 41.45
CA ILE A 251 -35.99 6.22 42.03
C ILE A 251 -37.48 6.54 41.82
N ALA A 252 -38.02 6.33 40.62
CA ALA A 252 -39.42 6.59 40.33
C ALA A 252 -40.38 5.72 41.16
N ASP A 253 -40.05 4.43 41.32
CA ASP A 253 -40.85 3.49 42.11
C ASP A 253 -40.77 3.82 43.61
N GLY A 254 -39.57 4.11 44.14
CA GLY A 254 -39.39 4.54 45.52
C GLY A 254 -40.10 5.87 45.83
N ASN A 255 -40.12 6.81 44.88
CA ASN A 255 -40.84 8.08 45.06
C ASN A 255 -42.36 7.89 45.07
N LYS A 256 -42.89 6.97 44.26
CA LYS A 256 -44.32 6.59 44.29
C LYS A 256 -44.70 6.00 45.63
N GLU A 257 -43.89 5.09 46.16
CA GLU A 257 -44.14 4.44 47.44
C GLU A 257 -44.07 5.43 48.60
N ALA A 258 -43.04 6.29 48.62
CA ALA A 258 -42.92 7.38 49.59
C ALA A 258 -44.11 8.36 49.54
N THR A 259 -44.58 8.70 48.34
CA THR A 259 -45.76 9.58 48.17
C THR A 259 -47.03 8.91 48.68
N ALA A 260 -47.23 7.62 48.42
CA ALA A 260 -48.37 6.88 48.92
C ALA A 260 -48.36 6.79 50.46
N LEU A 261 -47.20 6.51 51.04
CA LEU A 261 -47.02 6.47 52.50
C LEU A 261 -47.28 7.83 53.13
N ALA A 262 -46.72 8.90 52.55
CA ALA A 262 -46.94 10.28 53.01
C ALA A 262 -48.43 10.63 53.00
N LYS A 263 -49.15 10.29 51.92
CA LYS A 263 -50.60 10.50 51.83
C LYS A 263 -51.34 9.76 52.95
N GLN A 264 -50.98 8.51 53.21
CA GLN A 264 -51.60 7.71 54.27
C GLN A 264 -51.34 8.27 55.67
N VAL A 265 -50.14 8.81 55.92
CA VAL A 265 -49.80 9.51 57.16
C VAL A 265 -50.66 10.77 57.31
N TYR A 266 -50.77 11.60 56.27
CA TYR A 266 -51.59 12.81 56.33
C TYR A 266 -53.06 12.52 56.61
N GLU A 267 -53.65 11.52 55.92
CA GLU A 267 -55.04 11.12 56.13
C GLU A 267 -55.28 10.64 57.57
N ARG A 268 -54.40 9.80 58.11
CA ARG A 268 -54.51 9.34 59.50
C ARG A 268 -54.33 10.46 60.51
N PHE A 269 -53.38 11.38 60.27
CA PHE A 269 -53.17 12.52 61.14
C PHE A 269 -54.38 13.46 61.18
N THR A 270 -55.04 13.67 60.03
CA THR A 270 -56.29 14.44 59.96
C THR A 270 -57.42 13.77 60.75
N VAL A 271 -57.59 12.45 60.62
CA VAL A 271 -58.60 11.70 61.39
C VAL A 271 -58.32 11.79 62.89
N SER A 272 -57.09 11.53 63.33
CA SER A 272 -56.70 11.61 64.74
C SER A 272 -56.87 13.02 65.31
N ALA A 273 -56.51 14.06 64.54
CA ALA A 273 -56.73 15.45 64.96
C ALA A 273 -58.22 15.79 65.10
N GLY A 274 -59.08 15.26 64.21
CA GLY A 274 -60.53 15.38 64.33
C GLY A 274 -61.06 14.74 65.62
N THR A 275 -60.63 13.51 65.92
CA THR A 275 -61.02 12.81 67.16
C THR A 275 -60.56 13.56 68.42
N ILE A 276 -59.32 14.06 68.46
CA ILE A 276 -58.80 14.85 69.58
C ILE A 276 -59.62 16.14 69.77
N SER A 277 -59.97 16.82 68.68
CA SER A 277 -60.78 18.04 68.74
C SER A 277 -62.18 17.75 69.28
N SER A 278 -62.81 16.65 68.88
CA SER A 278 -64.10 16.23 69.41
C SER A 278 -64.02 15.89 70.89
N ALA A 279 -63.02 15.09 71.31
CA ALA A 279 -62.82 14.74 72.71
C ALA A 279 -62.55 15.98 73.60
N ALA A 280 -61.79 16.95 73.11
CA ALA A 280 -61.53 18.20 73.83
C ALA A 280 -62.80 19.04 74.03
N ASN A 281 -63.70 19.06 73.04
CA ASN A 281 -65.00 19.74 73.17
C ASN A 281 -65.93 19.03 74.16
N GLU A 282 -65.98 17.71 74.13
CA GLU A 282 -66.75 16.90 75.07
C GLU A 282 -66.27 17.14 76.50
N PHE A 283 -64.95 17.08 76.71
CA PHE A 283 -64.31 17.32 78.01
C PHE A 283 -64.61 18.72 78.57
N LYS A 284 -64.59 19.74 77.70
CA LYS A 284 -64.98 21.10 78.07
C LYS A 284 -66.44 21.20 78.51
N HIS A 285 -67.35 20.49 77.82
CA HIS A 285 -68.76 20.44 78.21
C HIS A 285 -68.93 19.77 79.57
N THR A 286 -68.23 18.67 79.83
CA THR A 286 -68.28 17.95 81.11
C THR A 286 -67.76 18.81 82.28
N ILE A 287 -66.66 19.54 82.10
CA ILE A 287 -66.14 20.46 83.12
C ILE A 287 -67.18 21.52 83.50
N THR A 288 -67.92 22.04 82.52
CA THR A 288 -68.94 23.08 82.75
C THR A 288 -70.12 22.55 83.57
N GLU A 289 -70.57 21.32 83.29
CA GLU A 289 -71.63 20.65 84.08
C GLU A 289 -71.15 20.28 85.49
N MET A 290 -69.87 19.93 85.64
CA MET A 290 -69.27 19.61 86.94
C MET A 290 -69.17 20.86 87.84
N ASP A 291 -68.79 22.01 87.28
CA ASP A 291 -68.76 23.29 88.01
C ASP A 291 -70.14 23.70 88.52
N ARG A 292 -71.18 23.51 87.69
CA ARG A 292 -72.57 23.75 88.10
C ARG A 292 -72.99 22.84 89.25
N SER A 293 -72.61 21.57 89.19
CA SER A 293 -72.94 20.59 90.25
C SER A 293 -72.19 20.88 91.56
N SER A 294 -70.93 21.33 91.47
CA SER A 294 -70.15 21.79 92.62
C SER A 294 -70.80 22.99 93.33
N TYR A 295 -71.35 23.93 92.55
CA TYR A 295 -72.09 25.07 93.10
C TYR A 295 -73.34 24.64 93.89
N ILE A 296 -74.14 23.72 93.33
CA ILE A 296 -75.34 23.17 94.00
C ILE A 296 -74.96 22.43 95.29
N PHE A 297 -73.85 21.68 95.28
CA PHE A 297 -73.35 21.00 96.48
C PHE A 297 -72.95 22.00 97.58
N LYS A 298 -72.24 23.08 97.21
CA LYS A 298 -71.86 24.15 98.14
C LYS A 298 -73.09 24.84 98.74
N GLU A 299 -74.06 25.20 97.91
CA GLU A 299 -75.32 25.81 98.36
C GLU A 299 -76.09 24.88 99.32
N SER A 300 -76.15 23.58 99.00
CA SER A 300 -76.78 22.57 99.85
C SER A 300 -76.07 22.42 101.21
N ALA A 301 -74.74 22.49 101.23
CA ALA A 301 -73.94 22.46 102.45
C ALA A 301 -74.16 23.72 103.32
N GLU A 302 -74.25 24.91 102.72
CA GLU A 302 -74.55 26.16 103.43
C GLU A 302 -75.98 26.20 103.98
N ILE A 303 -76.96 25.62 103.26
CA ILE A 303 -78.33 25.45 103.75
C ILE A 303 -78.36 24.47 104.94
N PHE A 304 -77.58 23.40 104.88
CA PHE A 304 -77.45 22.43 105.96
C PHE A 304 -76.83 23.07 107.22
N GLU A 305 -75.77 23.85 107.07
CA GLU A 305 -75.09 24.59 108.15
C GLU A 305 -76.03 25.60 108.83
N LYS A 306 -76.87 26.30 108.07
CA LYS A 306 -77.86 27.26 108.61
C LYS A 306 -79.10 26.61 109.20
N SER A 307 -79.30 25.31 108.99
CA SER A 307 -80.46 24.61 109.53
C SER A 307 -80.22 24.29 111.02
N GLN A 308 -81.14 24.68 111.90
CA GLN A 308 -81.09 24.33 113.34
C GLN A 308 -81.41 22.85 113.62
N PHE A 309 -81.05 21.97 112.69
CA PHE A 309 -81.35 20.55 112.68
C PHE A 309 -80.66 19.77 113.82
N PRO A 310 -79.35 19.96 114.11
CA PRO A 310 -78.71 19.21 115.21
C PRO A 310 -79.34 19.52 116.58
N HIS A 311 -79.86 20.73 116.75
CA HIS A 311 -80.42 21.20 118.02
C HIS A 311 -81.89 20.78 118.24
N LYS A 312 -82.65 20.49 117.18
CA LYS A 312 -84.08 20.12 117.26
C LYS A 312 -84.36 18.63 117.11
N LEU A 313 -83.37 17.83 116.69
CA LEU A 313 -83.48 16.37 116.55
C LEU A 313 -83.79 15.63 117.87
N SER A 314 -83.46 16.23 119.02
CA SER A 314 -83.71 15.65 120.34
C SER A 314 -85.15 15.79 120.84
N ALA A 315 -85.97 16.69 120.26
CA ALA A 315 -87.15 17.18 120.99
C ALA A 315 -88.53 16.83 120.42
N THR A 316 -88.73 16.29 119.21
CA THR A 316 -90.12 16.12 118.73
C THR A 316 -90.31 14.99 117.70
N ILE A 317 -90.56 13.78 118.20
CA ILE A 317 -91.04 12.60 117.44
C ILE A 317 -92.56 12.69 117.28
N ALA A 318 -93.06 13.72 116.56
CA ALA A 318 -94.50 13.86 116.31
C ALA A 318 -94.90 14.25 114.87
N ASP A 319 -94.00 14.80 114.04
CA ASP A 319 -94.30 15.13 112.63
C ASP A 319 -93.69 14.13 111.63
N LEU A 320 -94.07 12.86 111.78
CA LEU A 320 -93.55 11.75 110.97
C LEU A 320 -93.86 11.88 109.45
N THR A 321 -94.94 12.59 109.07
CA THR A 321 -95.42 12.69 107.68
C THR A 321 -94.55 13.62 106.81
N VAL A 322 -94.00 14.70 107.39
CA VAL A 322 -93.07 15.59 106.68
C VAL A 322 -91.68 14.95 106.56
N ILE A 323 -91.28 14.13 107.54
CA ILE A 323 -90.05 13.33 107.51
C ILE A 323 -90.14 12.26 106.42
N GLN A 324 -91.29 11.59 106.26
CA GLN A 324 -91.47 10.60 105.19
C GLN A 324 -91.39 11.23 103.79
N GLY A 325 -91.97 12.41 103.58
CA GLY A 325 -91.86 13.14 102.31
C GLY A 325 -90.43 13.57 102.00
N LYS A 326 -89.70 14.11 102.98
CA LYS A 326 -88.29 14.48 102.83
C LYS A 326 -87.38 13.27 102.65
N PHE A 327 -87.66 12.16 103.35
CA PHE A 327 -86.93 10.91 103.20
C PHE A 327 -87.13 10.32 101.79
N SER A 328 -88.34 10.36 101.26
CA SER A 328 -88.61 9.96 99.87
C SER A 328 -87.85 10.83 98.87
N GLN A 329 -87.78 12.14 99.12
CA GLN A 329 -87.08 13.09 98.25
C GLN A 329 -85.55 12.95 98.33
N SER A 330 -85.01 12.63 99.51
CA SER A 330 -83.60 12.28 99.70
C SER A 330 -83.26 10.92 99.07
N ALA A 331 -84.15 9.94 99.15
CA ALA A 331 -83.99 8.65 98.48
C ALA A 331 -84.02 8.80 96.95
N GLU A 332 -84.89 9.66 96.41
CA GLU A 332 -84.94 10.01 94.99
C GLU A 332 -83.67 10.76 94.55
N SER A 333 -83.20 11.72 95.34
CA SER A 333 -81.95 12.45 95.07
C SER A 333 -80.75 11.50 95.10
N LEU A 334 -80.68 10.60 96.07
CA LEU A 334 -79.64 9.59 96.17
C LEU A 334 -79.68 8.62 94.98
N ALA A 335 -80.87 8.17 94.57
CA ALA A 335 -81.03 7.33 93.38
C ALA A 335 -80.53 8.04 92.11
N LYS A 336 -80.84 9.33 91.96
CA LYS A 336 -80.35 10.15 90.85
C LYS A 336 -78.82 10.33 90.90
N THR A 337 -78.24 10.50 92.08
CA THR A 337 -76.79 10.52 92.26
C THR A 337 -76.15 9.18 91.89
N THR A 338 -76.74 8.05 92.31
CA THR A 338 -76.26 6.71 91.94
C THR A 338 -76.28 6.51 90.41
N GLN A 339 -77.33 6.98 89.72
CA GLN A 339 -77.42 6.90 88.26
C GLN A 339 -76.39 7.78 87.53
N LEU A 340 -76.05 8.95 88.09
CA LEU A 340 -74.99 9.80 87.56
C LEU A 340 -73.60 9.17 87.77
N ILE A 341 -73.37 8.53 88.91
CA ILE A 341 -72.14 7.78 89.17
C ILE A 341 -72.01 6.60 88.20
N GLU A 342 -73.11 5.90 87.91
CA GLU A 342 -73.14 4.83 86.92
C GLU A 342 -72.75 5.33 85.51
N THR A 343 -73.31 6.47 85.09
CA THR A 343 -72.95 7.13 83.83
C THR A 343 -71.46 7.53 83.79
N ALA A 344 -70.93 8.07 84.89
CA ALA A 344 -69.52 8.43 85.00
C ALA A 344 -68.59 7.22 84.90
N ILE A 345 -68.99 6.07 85.46
CA ILE A 345 -68.24 4.81 85.34
C ILE A 345 -68.21 4.32 83.89
N ILE A 346 -69.32 4.43 83.15
CA ILE A 346 -69.38 4.07 81.72
C ILE A 346 -68.43 4.96 80.89
N GLU A 347 -68.39 6.27 81.16
CA GLU A 347 -67.48 7.19 80.46
C GLU A 347 -66.00 6.93 80.81
N ILE A 348 -65.70 6.60 82.07
CA ILE A 348 -64.34 6.18 82.47
C ILE A 348 -63.93 4.89 81.73
N GLN A 349 -64.84 3.94 81.57
CA GLN A 349 -64.57 2.71 80.80
C GLN A 349 -64.32 3.00 79.32
N ARG A 350 -65.10 3.92 78.72
CA ARG A 350 -64.89 4.37 77.33
C ARG A 350 -63.52 5.03 77.15
N CYS A 351 -63.16 5.95 78.05
CA CYS A 351 -61.84 6.59 78.06
C CYS A 351 -60.70 5.57 78.21
N SER A 352 -60.87 4.55 79.06
CA SER A 352 -59.89 3.46 79.20
C SER A 352 -59.69 2.67 77.90
N GLN A 353 -60.75 2.42 77.12
CA GLN A 353 -60.65 1.78 75.80
C GLN A 353 -59.94 2.67 74.77
N GLU A 354 -60.20 3.97 74.77
CA GLU A 354 -59.50 4.93 73.90
C GLU A 354 -58.01 5.00 74.22
N ILE A 355 -57.63 5.03 75.51
CA ILE A 355 -56.22 4.97 75.95
C ILE A 355 -55.57 3.65 75.52
N THR A 356 -56.29 2.54 75.59
CA THR A 356 -55.79 1.23 75.12
C THR A 356 -55.53 1.25 73.61
N THR A 357 -56.43 1.87 72.84
CA THR A 357 -56.30 2.02 71.38
C THR A 357 -55.10 2.91 71.04
N LEU A 358 -54.94 4.03 71.75
CA LEU A 358 -53.77 4.90 71.61
C LEU A 358 -52.46 4.16 71.89
N GLY A 359 -52.43 3.25 72.87
CA GLY A 359 -51.27 2.39 73.13
C GLY A 359 -50.91 1.47 71.96
N ILE A 360 -51.90 0.94 71.24
CA ILE A 360 -51.71 0.13 70.04
C ILE A 360 -51.17 0.99 68.89
N ASP A 361 -51.70 2.20 68.71
CA ASP A 361 -51.24 3.13 67.68
C ASP A 361 -49.78 3.55 67.93
N ILE A 362 -49.42 3.89 69.17
CA ILE A 362 -48.04 4.20 69.57
C ILE A 362 -47.10 3.03 69.27
N LYS A 363 -47.52 1.79 69.58
CA LYS A 363 -46.75 0.59 69.28
C LYS A 363 -46.50 0.43 67.78
N THR A 364 -47.53 0.67 66.96
CA THR A 364 -47.44 0.59 65.50
C THR A 364 -46.50 1.65 64.94
N VAL A 365 -46.63 2.90 65.38
CA VAL A 365 -45.75 4.01 64.98
C VAL A 365 -44.29 3.73 65.32
N ASN A 366 -44.02 3.19 66.51
CA ASN A 366 -42.67 2.82 66.93
C ASN A 366 -42.08 1.73 66.02
N GLN A 367 -42.91 0.77 65.62
CA GLN A 367 -42.50 -0.32 64.73
C GLN A 367 -42.15 0.20 63.33
N THR A 368 -42.96 1.12 62.78
CA THR A 368 -42.66 1.82 61.52
C THR A 368 -41.39 2.66 61.62
N SER A 369 -41.14 3.34 62.74
CA SER A 369 -39.89 4.09 62.95
C SER A 369 -38.64 3.20 62.94
N ILE A 370 -38.75 1.96 63.47
CA ILE A 370 -37.66 0.98 63.39
C ILE A 370 -37.39 0.57 61.93
N GLU A 371 -38.44 0.34 61.14
CA GLU A 371 -38.29 0.02 59.71
C GLU A 371 -37.66 1.18 58.93
N VAL A 372 -38.08 2.42 59.17
CA VAL A 372 -37.47 3.62 58.57
C VAL A 372 -35.98 3.74 58.94
N LEU A 373 -35.61 3.45 60.19
CA LEU A 373 -34.22 3.40 60.64
C LEU A 373 -33.41 2.30 59.94
N SER A 374 -34.02 1.13 59.71
CA SER A 374 -33.37 0.04 58.96
C SER A 374 -33.09 0.43 57.51
N LEU A 375 -34.08 1.03 56.82
CA LEU A 375 -33.94 1.57 55.47
C LEU A 375 -32.86 2.64 55.38
N HIS A 376 -32.78 3.52 56.39
CA HIS A 376 -31.73 4.54 56.44
C HIS A 376 -30.33 3.92 56.60
N ARG A 377 -30.23 2.83 57.35
CA ARG A 377 -28.98 2.07 57.53
C ARG A 377 -28.55 1.35 56.26
N ASP A 378 -29.51 0.76 55.54
CA ASP A 378 -29.26 0.11 54.26
C ASP A 378 -28.82 1.14 53.20
N ASN A 379 -29.47 2.30 53.15
CA ASN A 379 -29.04 3.41 52.29
C ASN A 379 -27.63 3.91 52.62
N GLN A 380 -27.24 3.96 53.90
CA GLN A 380 -25.85 4.27 54.25
C GLN A 380 -24.86 3.20 53.76
N ASN A 381 -25.21 1.91 53.83
CA ASN A 381 -24.38 0.85 53.29
C ASN A 381 -24.22 0.96 51.77
N TYR A 382 -25.31 1.21 51.03
CA TYR A 382 -25.26 1.41 49.59
C TYR A 382 -24.41 2.64 49.20
N LEU A 383 -24.53 3.75 49.93
CA LEU A 383 -23.64 4.90 49.75
C LEU A 383 -22.18 4.55 50.02
N GLY A 384 -21.92 3.70 51.01
CA GLY A 384 -20.59 3.14 51.30
C GLY A 384 -20.01 2.31 50.15
N GLU A 385 -20.84 1.66 49.33
CA GLU A 385 -20.38 0.95 48.11
C GLU A 385 -20.25 1.86 46.88
N ILE A 386 -21.06 2.91 46.79
CA ILE A 386 -21.05 3.84 45.65
C ILE A 386 -19.81 4.73 45.67
N ILE A 387 -19.41 5.25 46.84
CA ILE A 387 -18.22 6.11 47.00
C ILE A 387 -16.95 5.46 46.40
N PRO A 388 -16.57 4.20 46.73
CA PRO A 388 -15.40 3.56 46.16
C PRO A 388 -15.53 3.31 44.65
N LYS A 389 -16.73 2.98 44.14
CA LYS A 389 -16.96 2.84 42.69
C LYS A 389 -16.80 4.17 41.95
N LEU A 390 -17.29 5.27 42.53
CA LEU A 390 -17.11 6.62 41.98
C LEU A 390 -15.61 6.99 41.96
N ASN A 391 -14.88 6.65 43.01
CA ASN A 391 -13.45 6.90 43.11
C ASN A 391 -12.64 6.05 42.11
N GLN A 392 -13.06 4.81 41.87
CA GLN A 392 -12.48 3.92 40.86
C GLN A 392 -12.75 4.42 39.43
N GLY A 393 -13.95 4.98 39.20
CA GLY A 393 -14.30 5.68 37.97
C GLY A 393 -13.43 6.91 37.74
N ALA A 394 -13.23 7.74 38.77
CA ALA A 394 -12.35 8.91 38.71
C ALA A 394 -10.89 8.53 38.43
N GLN A 395 -10.37 7.46 39.04
CA GLN A 395 -9.03 6.94 38.73
C GLN A 395 -8.91 6.43 37.29
N SER A 396 -9.95 5.80 36.77
CA SER A 396 -9.99 5.33 35.38
C SER A 396 -10.00 6.50 34.40
N PHE A 397 -10.76 7.56 34.71
CA PHE A 397 -10.75 8.82 33.95
C PHE A 397 -9.37 9.50 33.99
N SER A 398 -8.74 9.56 35.16
CA SER A 398 -7.39 10.12 35.31
C SER A 398 -6.38 9.37 34.45
N LYS A 399 -6.41 8.03 34.42
CA LYS A 399 -5.56 7.22 33.53
C LYS A 399 -5.83 7.48 32.04
N ALA A 400 -7.08 7.72 31.65
CA ALA A 400 -7.43 8.04 30.27
C ALA A 400 -6.88 9.42 29.86
N ILE A 401 -6.94 10.41 30.75
CA ILE A 401 -6.36 11.74 30.55
C ILE A 401 -4.83 11.64 30.42
N GLU A 402 -4.18 10.84 31.27
CA GLU A 402 -2.73 10.59 31.18
C GLU A 402 -2.33 10.02 29.80
N LYS A 403 -3.09 9.06 29.29
CA LYS A 403 -2.87 8.48 27.96
C LYS A 403 -3.10 9.47 26.83
N LEU A 404 -4.13 10.31 26.94
CA LEU A 404 -4.37 11.37 25.96
C LEU A 404 -3.22 12.38 25.91
N LYS A 405 -2.68 12.75 27.07
CA LYS A 405 -1.51 13.64 27.17
C LYS A 405 -0.26 13.02 26.54
N GLN A 406 -0.03 11.72 26.75
CA GLN A 406 1.06 10.99 26.07
C GLN A 406 0.87 10.98 24.55
N LEU A 407 -0.36 10.78 24.07
CA LEU A 407 -0.68 10.79 22.65
C LEU A 407 -0.44 12.18 22.04
N GLU A 408 -0.82 13.24 22.75
CA GLU A 408 -0.57 14.63 22.35
C GLU A 408 0.94 14.93 22.24
N GLU A 409 1.74 14.43 23.20
CA GLU A 409 3.19 14.59 23.19
C GLU A 409 3.86 13.82 22.03
N GLU A 410 3.39 12.60 21.74
CA GLU A 410 3.80 11.80 20.57
C GLU A 410 3.44 12.49 19.25
N ILE A 411 2.24 13.05 19.13
CA ILE A 411 1.78 13.80 17.95
C ILE A 411 2.65 15.05 17.76
N THR A 412 2.99 15.76 18.83
CA THR A 412 3.84 16.94 18.79
C THR A 412 5.27 16.58 18.36
N LYS A 413 5.87 15.53 18.93
CA LYS A 413 7.20 15.02 18.50
C LYS A 413 7.22 14.59 17.04
N LYS A 414 6.13 13.96 16.57
CA LYS A 414 6.02 13.54 15.17
C LYS A 414 5.84 14.74 14.24
N SER A 415 5.11 15.77 14.66
CA SER A 415 5.03 17.05 13.96
C SER A 415 6.40 17.73 13.84
N ASP A 416 7.20 17.73 14.92
CA ASP A 416 8.58 18.24 14.90
C ASP A 416 9.50 17.40 14.00
N SER A 417 9.26 16.09 13.92
CA SER A 417 10.01 15.23 12.99
C SER A 417 9.67 15.55 11.54
N LEU A 418 8.40 15.87 11.24
CA LEU A 418 7.93 16.28 9.92
C LEU A 418 8.50 17.65 9.52
N SER A 419 8.58 18.61 10.45
CA SER A 419 9.22 19.91 10.19
C SER A 419 10.73 19.80 9.96
N LYS A 420 11.40 18.88 10.67
CA LYS A 420 12.81 18.51 10.38
C LYS A 420 12.96 17.88 9.00
N VAL A 421 12.08 16.97 8.60
CA VAL A 421 12.09 16.38 7.26
C VAL A 421 11.86 17.44 6.19
N GLU A 422 10.93 18.37 6.39
CA GLU A 422 10.72 19.51 5.49
C GLU A 422 11.98 20.39 5.38
N THR A 423 12.65 20.65 6.49
CA THR A 423 13.89 21.44 6.53
C THR A 423 15.05 20.72 5.80
N ILE A 424 15.19 19.42 6.01
CA ILE A 424 16.18 18.59 5.32
C ILE A 424 15.89 18.54 3.82
N LEU A 425 14.63 18.40 3.41
CA LEU A 425 14.23 18.43 2.01
C LEU A 425 14.53 19.79 1.36
N LYS A 426 14.27 20.90 2.05
CA LYS A 426 14.65 22.25 1.58
C LYS A 426 16.16 22.39 1.39
N GLN A 427 16.96 21.92 2.35
CA GLN A 427 18.42 21.90 2.24
C GLN A 427 18.90 21.02 1.08
N LEU A 428 18.28 19.86 0.88
CA LEU A 428 18.63 18.94 -0.20
C LEU A 428 18.37 19.56 -1.58
N VAL A 429 17.22 20.24 -1.75
CA VAL A 429 16.87 20.97 -2.97
C VAL A 429 17.86 22.13 -3.22
N GLU A 430 18.28 22.82 -2.17
CA GLU A 430 19.25 23.92 -2.31
C GLU A 430 20.66 23.44 -2.67
N VAL A 431 21.09 22.28 -2.12
CA VAL A 431 22.33 21.61 -2.52
C VAL A 431 22.28 21.17 -3.98
N GLU A 432 21.19 20.55 -4.41
CA GLU A 432 21.00 20.10 -5.80
C GLU A 432 21.00 21.29 -6.77
N LYS A 433 20.34 22.39 -6.42
CA LYS A 433 20.36 23.65 -7.20
C LYS A 433 21.77 24.24 -7.31
N ASN A 434 22.54 24.26 -6.22
CA ASN A 434 23.93 24.76 -6.23
C ASN A 434 24.86 23.86 -7.03
N GLN A 435 24.69 22.53 -6.96
CA GLN A 435 25.45 21.59 -7.78
C GLN A 435 25.13 21.76 -9.26
N THR A 436 23.85 21.90 -9.63
CA THR A 436 23.44 22.17 -11.02
C THR A 436 24.00 23.49 -11.52
N LEU A 437 24.04 24.55 -10.69
CA LEU A 437 24.67 25.82 -11.04
C LEU A 437 26.18 25.67 -11.28
N GLN A 438 26.90 24.98 -10.39
CA GLN A 438 28.33 24.72 -10.57
C GLN A 438 28.62 23.85 -11.80
N MET A 439 27.78 22.87 -12.07
CA MET A 439 27.91 21.99 -13.22
C MET A 439 27.71 22.78 -14.52
N ASN A 440 26.74 23.69 -14.57
CA ASN A 440 26.55 24.59 -15.71
C ASN A 440 27.77 25.50 -15.92
N LEU A 441 28.30 26.13 -14.86
CA LEU A 441 29.53 26.94 -14.97
C LEU A 441 30.73 26.12 -15.45
N SER A 442 30.83 24.86 -15.02
CA SER A 442 31.89 23.95 -15.45
C SER A 442 31.73 23.54 -16.91
N ILE A 443 30.50 23.31 -17.36
CA ILE A 443 30.16 23.02 -18.76
C ILE A 443 30.49 24.23 -19.64
N ASP A 444 30.13 25.45 -19.21
CA ASP A 444 30.45 26.69 -19.93
C ASP A 444 31.97 26.89 -20.04
N SER A 445 32.70 26.71 -18.93
CA SER A 445 34.17 26.77 -18.94
C SER A 445 34.80 25.71 -19.85
N LEU A 446 34.24 24.50 -19.88
CA LEU A 446 34.69 23.44 -20.78
C LEU A 446 34.37 23.77 -22.24
N GLY A 447 33.22 24.40 -22.50
CA GLY A 447 32.83 24.95 -23.79
C GLY A 447 33.81 26.00 -24.30
N GLU A 448 34.17 26.99 -23.47
CA GLU A 448 35.21 27.98 -23.82
C GLU A 448 36.54 27.32 -24.13
N ARG A 449 36.99 26.36 -23.30
CA ARG A 449 38.25 25.63 -23.56
C ARG A 449 38.22 24.84 -24.87
N LEU A 450 37.09 24.23 -25.23
CA LEU A 450 36.93 23.53 -26.50
C LEU A 450 36.97 24.49 -27.69
N ILE A 451 36.39 25.68 -27.57
CA ILE A 451 36.47 26.73 -28.59
C ILE A 451 37.93 27.15 -28.77
N THR A 452 38.66 27.43 -27.69
CA THR A 452 40.09 27.80 -27.76
C THR A 452 40.93 26.71 -28.42
N ILE A 453 40.75 25.44 -28.04
CA ILE A 453 41.46 24.31 -28.67
C ILE A 453 41.12 24.20 -30.16
N SER A 454 39.85 24.42 -30.52
CA SER A 454 39.42 24.41 -31.92
C SER A 454 40.10 25.53 -32.73
N GLU A 455 40.18 26.74 -32.17
CA GLU A 455 40.88 27.88 -32.80
C GLU A 455 42.38 27.61 -32.94
N GLU A 456 43.03 27.06 -31.91
CA GLU A 456 44.43 26.66 -31.96
C GLU A 456 44.68 25.59 -33.03
N TYR A 457 43.79 24.60 -33.16
CA TYR A 457 43.88 23.58 -34.19
C TYR A 457 43.74 24.16 -35.61
N GLN A 458 42.80 25.09 -35.82
CA GLN A 458 42.65 25.80 -37.09
C GLN A 458 43.90 26.61 -37.45
N ASN A 459 44.47 27.33 -36.47
CA ASN A 459 45.71 28.08 -36.65
C ASN A 459 46.89 27.16 -36.98
N MET A 460 47.04 26.04 -36.27
CA MET A 460 48.08 25.05 -36.53
C MET A 460 47.94 24.43 -37.93
N SER A 461 46.71 24.06 -38.32
CA SER A 461 46.40 23.52 -39.65
C SER A 461 46.76 24.51 -40.77
N SER A 462 46.44 25.79 -40.59
CA SER A 462 46.83 26.87 -41.50
C SER A 462 48.36 27.01 -41.61
N LEU A 463 49.06 26.93 -40.48
CA LEU A 463 50.52 27.06 -40.42
C LEU A 463 51.22 25.86 -41.11
N ILE A 464 50.75 24.64 -40.86
CA ILE A 464 51.22 23.43 -41.56
C ILE A 464 50.98 23.56 -43.07
N SER A 465 49.80 24.00 -43.49
CA SER A 465 49.47 24.19 -44.91
C SER A 465 50.40 25.20 -45.58
N LYS A 466 50.71 26.31 -44.90
CA LYS A 466 51.64 27.33 -45.39
C LYS A 466 53.07 26.79 -45.52
N GLU A 467 53.55 26.02 -44.54
CA GLU A 467 54.89 25.44 -44.60
C GLU A 467 54.99 24.34 -45.66
N MET A 468 53.94 23.52 -45.83
CA MET A 468 53.88 22.54 -46.93
C MET A 468 53.91 23.22 -48.30
N ALA A 469 53.19 24.33 -48.49
CA ALA A 469 53.23 25.10 -49.73
C ALA A 469 54.64 25.66 -50.01
N LYS A 470 55.32 26.17 -48.97
CA LYS A 470 56.70 26.64 -49.07
C LYS A 470 57.67 25.51 -49.43
N GLN A 471 57.57 24.35 -48.77
CA GLN A 471 58.40 23.18 -49.08
C GLN A 471 58.14 22.67 -50.51
N THR A 472 56.89 22.67 -50.96
CA THR A 472 56.52 22.30 -52.33
C THR A 472 57.19 23.23 -53.34
N ASN A 473 57.21 24.53 -53.09
CA ASN A 473 57.87 25.51 -53.96
C ASN A 473 59.40 25.28 -53.99
N ILE A 474 60.03 25.06 -52.83
CA ILE A 474 61.47 24.71 -52.74
C ILE A 474 61.76 23.45 -53.55
N ASN A 475 60.96 22.40 -53.38
CA ASN A 475 61.12 21.15 -54.11
C ASN A 475 60.95 21.35 -55.62
N GLN A 476 59.95 22.13 -56.06
CA GLN A 476 59.76 22.46 -57.48
C GLN A 476 60.95 23.23 -58.06
N GLN A 477 61.51 24.19 -57.32
CA GLN A 477 62.71 24.91 -57.73
C GLN A 477 63.92 23.98 -57.83
N GLY A 478 64.16 23.13 -56.83
CA GLY A 478 65.22 22.13 -56.85
C GLY A 478 65.09 21.16 -58.04
N LEU A 479 63.87 20.70 -58.33
CA LEU A 479 63.60 19.85 -59.48
C LEU A 479 63.87 20.56 -60.82
N LYS A 480 63.48 21.83 -60.94
CA LYS A 480 63.79 22.65 -62.14
C LYS A 480 65.31 22.80 -62.34
N THR A 481 66.06 23.03 -61.28
CA THR A 481 67.53 23.11 -61.35
C THR A 481 68.13 21.78 -61.82
N LEU A 482 67.71 20.66 -61.23
CA LEU A 482 68.14 19.31 -61.65
C LEU A 482 67.80 19.02 -63.12
N ILE A 483 66.60 19.37 -63.58
CA ILE A 483 66.21 19.23 -64.99
C ILE A 483 67.14 20.05 -65.89
N SER A 484 67.45 21.29 -65.53
CA SER A 484 68.37 22.15 -66.29
C SER A 484 69.78 21.57 -66.34
N GLU A 485 70.29 21.02 -65.24
CA GLU A 485 71.59 20.35 -65.19
C GLU A 485 71.63 19.07 -66.04
N LEU A 486 70.57 18.24 -65.98
CA LEU A 486 70.45 17.05 -66.82
C LEU A 486 70.35 17.40 -68.31
N GLN A 487 69.66 18.48 -68.66
CA GLN A 487 69.62 18.99 -70.04
C GLN A 487 71.00 19.41 -70.53
N LYS A 488 71.78 20.14 -69.71
CA LYS A 488 73.18 20.49 -70.01
C LYS A 488 74.05 19.25 -70.18
N LEU A 489 73.93 18.27 -69.28
CA LEU A 489 74.66 17.00 -69.38
C LEU A 489 74.31 16.26 -70.68
N SER A 490 73.03 16.15 -71.00
CA SER A 490 72.56 15.53 -72.24
C SER A 490 73.10 16.25 -73.47
N GLN A 491 73.14 17.59 -73.45
CA GLN A 491 73.70 18.38 -74.55
C GLN A 491 75.20 18.16 -74.70
N ASN A 492 75.94 18.11 -73.59
CA ASN A 492 77.37 17.79 -73.58
C ASN A 492 77.62 16.38 -74.12
N LEU A 493 76.87 15.38 -73.68
CA LEU A 493 76.98 14.00 -74.19
C LEU A 493 76.69 13.92 -75.70
N ASN A 494 75.69 14.66 -76.19
CA ASN A 494 75.42 14.74 -77.64
C ASN A 494 76.56 15.42 -78.39
N ASN A 495 77.14 16.49 -77.85
CA ASN A 495 78.30 17.15 -78.46
C ASN A 495 79.51 16.21 -78.53
N THR A 496 79.80 15.48 -77.44
CA THR A 496 80.86 14.47 -77.41
C THR A 496 80.59 13.35 -78.41
N ARG A 497 79.33 12.87 -78.51
CA ARG A 497 78.94 11.88 -79.51
C ARG A 497 79.17 12.39 -80.93
N ASN A 498 78.77 13.62 -81.23
CA ASN A 498 79.00 14.24 -82.54
C ASN A 498 80.49 14.40 -82.87
N GLU A 499 81.35 14.69 -81.88
CA GLU A 499 82.80 14.70 -82.06
C GLU A 499 83.37 13.31 -82.33
N ILE A 500 82.91 12.28 -81.61
CA ILE A 500 83.27 10.88 -81.87
C ILE A 500 82.83 10.46 -83.28
N ASP A 501 81.61 10.79 -83.69
CA ASP A 501 81.08 10.50 -85.03
C ASP A 501 81.89 11.23 -86.13
N LYS A 502 82.49 12.39 -85.85
CA LYS A 502 83.43 13.09 -86.76
C LYS A 502 84.81 12.44 -86.81
N LEU A 503 85.32 11.92 -85.70
CA LEU A 503 86.63 11.26 -85.61
C LEU A 503 86.60 9.82 -86.19
N THR A 504 85.45 9.16 -86.14
CA THR A 504 85.26 7.80 -86.66
C THR A 504 85.69 7.62 -88.14
N PRO A 505 85.28 8.49 -89.09
CA PRO A 505 85.73 8.37 -90.48
C PRO A 505 87.21 8.76 -90.69
N GLU A 506 87.81 9.56 -89.82
CA GLU A 506 89.26 9.85 -89.86
C GLU A 506 90.09 8.62 -89.44
N ILE A 507 89.63 7.90 -88.41
CA ILE A 507 90.26 6.66 -87.94
C ILE A 507 90.10 5.54 -88.99
N GLU A 508 88.94 5.41 -89.63
CA GLU A 508 88.76 4.46 -90.75
C GLU A 508 89.64 4.80 -91.97
N LYS A 509 89.95 6.09 -92.20
CA LYS A 509 90.88 6.53 -93.25
C LYS A 509 92.34 6.18 -92.94
N GLN A 510 92.73 6.22 -91.66
CA GLN A 510 94.06 5.78 -91.24
C GLN A 510 94.19 4.25 -91.21
N GLY A 511 93.11 3.52 -90.93
CA GLY A 511 93.07 2.06 -90.95
C GLY A 511 93.21 1.42 -92.35
N LYS A 512 92.88 2.14 -93.43
CA LYS A 512 93.08 1.68 -94.84
C LYS A 512 94.48 1.98 -95.42
N LYS A 513 95.42 2.44 -94.58
CA LYS A 513 96.83 2.69 -94.95
C LYS A 513 97.83 1.74 -94.26
N LEU A 514 97.32 0.66 -93.67
CA LEU A 514 98.04 -0.58 -93.39
C LEU A 514 97.50 -1.65 -94.34
#